data_AF-A0A7R9EFA4-F1
#
_entry.id   AF-A0A7R9EFA4-F1
#
_cell.length_a   1.000
_cell.length_b   1.000
_cell.length_c   1.000
_cell.angle_alpha   90.00
_cell.angle_beta   90.00
_cell.angle_gamma   90.00
#
_symmetry.space_group_name_H-M   'P 1'
#
loop_
_entity.id
_entity.type
_entity.pdbx_description
1 polymer ?
#
loop_
_entity_poly.entity_id
_entity_poly.type
_entity_poly.pdbx_seq_one_letter_code
_entity_poly.pdbx_strand_id
1 'polypeptide(L)'
;MKTAIEEVCKLVGSDAVTLLRNMKDKSKAADVLGNVAAAKARVGEVDALVEKLMARLQGDTEEIIGDLVEDELASMDKAIEEAANRIEDMLRKSRAADSGIKLEVNEKILDSCTNLMRAIRELVKKSRLLQAEIVLQGKGTASATEFYKRNHQWTEGLISAAKAVGMGAKFLLTAADKVVRGEGKFEQLMVASQEIAASTAQLVVASRVKAERNSANLGALSRASKGVTQATGVVVATSKSCSEMVEESGE
;
A
#
# COMPACT_ATOMS: atom_id res chain seq x y z
N MET A 1 2.37 -30.41 -5.12
CA MET A 1 3.00 -29.09 -5.31
C MET A 1 2.78 -28.21 -4.08
N LYS A 2 1.54 -27.95 -3.66
CA LYS A 2 1.23 -27.29 -2.37
C LYS A 2 1.97 -27.94 -1.18
N THR A 3 1.88 -29.26 -1.05
CA THR A 3 2.58 -30.03 0.01
C THR A 3 4.10 -29.95 -0.11
N ALA A 4 4.64 -29.92 -1.33
CA ALA A 4 6.09 -29.82 -1.56
C ALA A 4 6.64 -28.44 -1.20
N ILE A 5 5.91 -27.37 -1.55
CA ILE A 5 6.28 -25.99 -1.15
C ILE A 5 6.19 -25.85 0.37
N GLU A 6 5.13 -26.38 1.00
CA GLU A 6 4.96 -26.35 2.45
C GLU A 6 6.12 -27.06 3.18
N GLU A 7 6.55 -28.21 2.67
CA GLU A 7 7.66 -28.99 3.23
C GLU A 7 9.00 -28.27 3.08
N VAL A 8 9.32 -27.74 1.90
CA VAL A 8 10.56 -26.99 1.68
C VAL A 8 10.57 -25.68 2.50
N CYS A 9 9.45 -24.96 2.60
CA CYS A 9 9.36 -23.75 3.43
C CYS A 9 9.57 -24.03 4.93
N LYS A 10 9.02 -25.15 5.45
CA LYS A 10 9.27 -25.57 6.84
C LYS A 10 10.76 -25.86 7.08
N LEU A 11 11.41 -26.49 6.10
CA LEU A 11 12.83 -26.80 6.15
C LEU A 11 13.70 -25.55 6.10
N VAL A 12 13.39 -24.58 5.23
CA VAL A 12 14.05 -23.27 5.19
C VAL A 12 13.90 -22.53 6.53
N GLY A 13 12.71 -22.55 7.13
CA GLY A 13 12.48 -21.94 8.44
C GLY A 13 13.32 -22.59 9.55
N SER A 14 13.40 -23.92 9.56
CA SER A 14 14.24 -24.66 10.51
C SER A 14 15.73 -24.34 10.36
N ASP A 15 16.22 -24.24 9.12
CA ASP A 15 17.61 -23.90 8.83
C ASP A 15 17.95 -22.46 9.21
N ALA A 16 17.04 -21.51 8.94
CA ALA A 16 17.20 -20.12 9.32
C ALA A 16 17.29 -19.96 10.86
N VAL A 17 16.43 -20.67 11.61
CA VAL A 17 16.48 -20.68 13.08
C VAL A 17 17.78 -21.31 13.58
N THR A 18 18.24 -22.39 12.95
CA THR A 18 19.50 -23.07 13.31
C THR A 18 20.71 -22.19 13.02
N LEU A 19 20.71 -21.47 11.89
CA LEU A 19 21.71 -20.49 11.54
C LEU A 19 21.77 -19.34 12.56
N LEU A 20 20.63 -18.73 12.89
CA LEU A 20 20.55 -17.65 13.88
C LEU A 20 21.01 -18.10 15.26
N ARG A 21 20.70 -19.34 15.66
CA ARG A 21 21.15 -19.93 16.92
C ARG A 21 22.67 -20.14 16.94
N ASN A 22 23.25 -20.61 15.84
CA ASN A 22 24.69 -20.82 15.72
C ASN A 22 25.47 -19.50 15.59
N MET A 23 24.90 -18.46 14.98
CA MET A 23 25.48 -17.11 14.96
C MET A 23 25.55 -16.46 16.36
N LYS A 24 24.70 -16.88 17.29
CA LYS A 24 24.72 -16.41 18.68
C LYS A 24 25.87 -17.01 19.49
N ASP A 25 26.44 -18.13 19.05
CA ASP A 25 27.50 -18.87 19.75
C ASP A 25 28.84 -18.68 19.02
N LYS A 26 29.73 -17.87 19.59
CA LYS A 26 31.03 -17.50 18.99
C LYS A 26 31.96 -18.70 18.73
N SER A 27 31.68 -19.86 19.33
CA SER A 27 32.47 -21.09 19.15
C SER A 27 32.15 -21.86 17.84
N LYS A 28 31.04 -21.52 17.15
CA LYS A 28 30.51 -22.28 16.00
C LYS A 28 30.67 -21.61 14.64
N ALA A 29 31.70 -20.79 14.46
CA ALA A 29 31.90 -20.00 13.24
C ALA A 29 32.04 -20.86 11.96
N ALA A 30 32.62 -22.06 12.04
CA ALA A 30 32.71 -22.99 10.92
C ALA A 30 31.34 -23.59 10.53
N ASP A 31 30.49 -23.89 11.51
CA ASP A 31 29.14 -24.43 11.30
C ASP A 31 28.20 -23.36 10.69
N VAL A 32 28.45 -22.08 10.97
CA VAL A 32 27.69 -20.96 10.39
C VAL A 32 27.84 -20.94 8.86
N LEU A 33 29.05 -21.14 8.32
CA LEU A 33 29.27 -21.14 6.86
C LEU A 33 28.56 -22.31 6.16
N GLY A 34 28.61 -23.50 6.74
CA GLY A 34 27.88 -24.67 6.24
C GLY A 34 26.36 -24.47 6.26
N ASN A 35 25.85 -23.89 7.35
CA ASN A 35 24.42 -23.59 7.49
C ASN A 35 23.94 -22.49 6.55
N VAL A 36 24.76 -21.47 6.26
CA VAL A 36 24.46 -20.45 5.24
C VAL A 36 24.36 -21.09 3.86
N ALA A 37 25.28 -22.00 3.51
CA ALA A 37 25.24 -22.70 2.23
C ALA A 37 24.00 -23.59 2.09
N ALA A 38 23.66 -24.35 3.14
CA ALA A 38 22.47 -25.19 3.18
C ALA A 38 21.17 -24.36 3.08
N ALA A 39 21.06 -23.28 3.86
CA ALA A 39 19.91 -22.38 3.80
C ALA A 39 19.78 -21.73 2.42
N LYS A 40 20.89 -21.30 1.81
CA LYS A 40 20.90 -20.73 0.46
C LYS A 40 20.46 -21.75 -0.60
N ALA A 41 20.91 -22.99 -0.52
CA ALA A 41 20.48 -24.07 -1.41
C ALA A 41 18.97 -24.32 -1.30
N ARG A 42 18.45 -24.41 -0.07
CA ARG A 42 17.01 -24.63 0.16
C ARG A 42 16.14 -23.45 -0.26
N VAL A 43 16.61 -22.21 -0.10
CA VAL A 43 15.94 -21.05 -0.69
C VAL A 43 15.91 -21.14 -2.21
N GLY A 44 16.99 -21.61 -2.85
CA GLY A 44 17.00 -21.89 -4.29
C GLY A 44 16.01 -22.99 -4.73
N GLU A 45 15.79 -24.01 -3.90
CA GLU A 45 14.76 -25.02 -4.16
C GLU A 45 13.33 -24.46 -4.06
N VAL A 46 13.07 -23.57 -3.09
CA VAL A 46 11.79 -22.83 -3.03
C VAL A 46 11.60 -22.00 -4.29
N ASP A 47 12.64 -21.28 -4.71
CA ASP A 47 12.61 -20.43 -5.91
C ASP A 47 12.26 -21.25 -7.16
N ALA A 48 12.92 -22.40 -7.37
CA ALA A 48 12.62 -23.30 -8.48
C ALA A 48 11.19 -23.88 -8.45
N LEU A 49 10.66 -24.19 -7.26
CA LEU A 49 9.29 -24.68 -7.09
C LEU A 49 8.26 -23.56 -7.34
N VAL A 50 8.56 -22.33 -6.94
CA VAL A 50 7.74 -21.14 -7.22
C VAL A 50 7.73 -20.85 -8.71
N GLU A 51 8.88 -20.85 -9.38
CA GLU A 51 8.96 -20.69 -10.84
C GLU A 51 8.15 -21.76 -11.59
N LYS A 52 8.22 -23.03 -11.17
CA LYS A 52 7.43 -24.12 -11.77
C LYS A 52 5.92 -23.97 -11.53
N LEU A 53 5.52 -23.33 -10.42
CA LEU A 53 4.12 -23.01 -10.15
C LEU A 53 3.67 -21.82 -11.00
N MET A 54 4.48 -20.77 -11.09
CA MET A 54 4.23 -19.60 -11.92
C MET A 54 4.08 -19.97 -13.39
N ALA A 55 4.98 -20.80 -13.93
CA ALA A 55 4.89 -21.30 -15.30
C ALA A 55 3.60 -22.09 -15.61
N ARG A 56 2.97 -22.70 -14.59
CA ARG A 56 1.67 -23.38 -14.75
C ARG A 56 0.47 -22.44 -14.62
N LEU A 57 0.66 -21.28 -14.01
CA LEU A 57 -0.35 -20.24 -13.83
C LEU A 57 -0.30 -19.18 -14.96
N GLN A 58 0.87 -18.99 -15.58
CA GLN A 58 1.16 -17.98 -16.62
C GLN A 58 0.52 -18.26 -17.99
N GLY A 59 -0.28 -19.31 -18.15
CA GLY A 59 -0.85 -19.71 -19.45
C GLY A 59 -1.68 -18.64 -20.18
N ASP A 60 -2.18 -17.61 -19.50
CA ASP A 60 -3.11 -16.62 -20.08
C ASP A 60 -2.86 -15.14 -19.64
N THR A 61 -1.81 -14.84 -18.85
CA THR A 61 -1.73 -13.53 -18.14
C THR A 61 -0.78 -12.51 -18.78
N GLU A 62 0.30 -12.92 -19.44
CA GLU A 62 1.35 -11.99 -19.90
C GLU A 62 0.93 -11.06 -21.04
N GLU A 63 -0.02 -11.46 -21.87
CA GLU A 63 -0.42 -10.68 -23.06
C GLU A 63 -1.27 -9.45 -22.71
N ILE A 64 -1.93 -9.44 -21.54
CA ILE A 64 -2.94 -8.44 -21.13
C ILE A 64 -2.36 -7.38 -20.16
N ILE A 65 -1.24 -7.67 -19.48
CA ILE A 65 -0.70 -6.83 -18.37
C ILE A 65 -0.34 -5.40 -18.79
N GLY A 66 0.14 -5.21 -20.02
CA GLY A 66 0.65 -3.91 -20.48
C GLY A 66 -0.43 -2.83 -20.63
N ASP A 67 -1.66 -3.21 -20.99
CA ASP A 67 -2.78 -2.27 -21.09
C ASP A 67 -3.52 -2.14 -19.75
N LEU A 68 -3.53 -3.23 -18.96
CA LEU A 68 -4.16 -3.28 -17.65
C LEU A 68 -3.55 -2.30 -16.62
N VAL A 69 -2.25 -1.99 -16.75
CA VAL A 69 -1.58 -1.08 -15.80
C VAL A 69 -2.10 0.35 -15.88
N GLU A 70 -2.32 0.89 -17.08
CA GLU A 70 -2.84 2.24 -17.24
C GLU A 70 -4.29 2.31 -16.80
N ASP A 71 -5.09 1.29 -17.11
CA ASP A 71 -6.49 1.17 -16.66
C ASP A 71 -6.60 1.12 -15.14
N GLU A 72 -5.79 0.29 -14.46
CA GLU A 72 -5.85 0.18 -12.99
C GLU A 72 -5.33 1.45 -12.31
N LEU A 73 -4.29 2.10 -12.86
CA LEU A 73 -3.79 3.38 -12.33
C LEU A 73 -4.81 4.51 -12.51
N ALA A 74 -5.51 4.56 -13.65
CA ALA A 74 -6.59 5.51 -13.87
C ALA A 74 -7.82 5.22 -12.97
N SER A 75 -8.14 3.95 -12.75
CA SER A 75 -9.18 3.51 -11.81
C SER A 75 -8.87 3.93 -10.37
N MET A 76 -7.62 3.77 -9.94
CA MET A 76 -7.13 4.26 -8.64
C MET A 76 -7.28 5.79 -8.54
N ASP A 77 -6.82 6.54 -9.54
CA ASP A 77 -6.93 8.02 -9.57
C ASP A 77 -8.40 8.46 -9.43
N LYS A 78 -9.29 7.83 -10.21
CA LYS A 78 -10.73 8.09 -10.15
C LYS A 78 -11.32 7.78 -8.78
N ALA A 79 -10.99 6.64 -8.19
CA ALA A 79 -11.49 6.25 -6.87
C ALA A 79 -11.06 7.24 -5.77
N ILE A 80 -9.82 7.74 -5.83
CA ILE A 80 -9.31 8.73 -4.89
C ILE A 80 -10.04 10.06 -5.05
N GLU A 81 -10.22 10.53 -6.29
CA GLU A 81 -10.87 11.81 -6.55
C GLU A 81 -12.36 11.77 -6.19
N GLU A 82 -13.06 10.67 -6.50
CA GLU A 82 -14.45 10.45 -6.07
C GLU A 82 -14.59 10.45 -4.54
N ALA A 83 -13.69 9.76 -3.83
CA ALA A 83 -13.70 9.72 -2.37
C ALA A 83 -13.38 11.09 -1.76
N ALA A 84 -12.40 11.82 -2.31
CA ALA A 84 -12.06 13.17 -1.85
C ALA A 84 -13.24 14.14 -2.02
N ASN A 85 -13.88 14.14 -3.20
CA ASN A 85 -15.03 14.99 -3.49
C ASN A 85 -16.23 14.68 -2.59
N ARG A 86 -16.50 13.39 -2.33
CA ARG A 86 -17.60 12.99 -1.44
C ARG A 86 -17.34 13.36 0.01
N ILE A 87 -16.11 13.22 0.51
CA ILE A 87 -15.75 13.66 1.87
C ILE A 87 -15.92 15.18 1.99
N GLU A 88 -15.49 15.95 0.99
CA GLU A 88 -15.66 17.40 1.00
C GLU A 88 -17.15 17.83 0.92
N ASP A 89 -17.96 17.10 0.14
CA ASP A 89 -19.41 17.32 0.09
C ASP A 89 -20.09 17.00 1.44
N MET A 90 -19.69 15.90 2.11
CA MET A 90 -20.16 15.58 3.46
C MET A 90 -19.79 16.68 4.46
N LEU A 91 -18.59 17.26 4.36
CA LEU A 91 -18.14 18.34 5.24
C LEU A 91 -19.02 19.58 5.07
N ARG A 92 -19.30 19.97 3.81
CA ARG A 92 -20.18 21.10 3.49
C ARG A 92 -21.60 20.87 4.01
N LYS A 93 -22.14 19.66 3.83
CA LYS A 93 -23.47 19.28 4.30
C LYS A 93 -23.56 19.27 5.82
N SER A 94 -22.56 18.73 6.51
CA SER A 94 -22.52 18.71 7.98
C SER A 94 -22.50 20.14 8.53
N ARG A 95 -21.68 21.04 7.97
CA ARG A 95 -21.67 22.48 8.33
C ARG A 95 -23.01 23.19 8.15
N ALA A 96 -23.85 22.73 7.22
CA ALA A 96 -25.15 23.33 6.95
C ALA A 96 -26.30 22.71 7.77
N ALA A 97 -26.18 21.44 8.16
CA ALA A 97 -27.28 20.65 8.70
C ALA A 97 -27.10 20.25 10.17
N ASP A 98 -25.86 20.12 10.65
CA ASP A 98 -25.56 19.75 12.03
C ASP A 98 -25.34 20.98 12.91
N SER A 99 -25.49 20.82 14.24
CA SER A 99 -25.19 21.87 15.21
C SER A 99 -24.64 21.29 16.52
N GLY A 100 -24.09 22.16 17.37
CA GLY A 100 -23.53 21.79 18.66
C GLY A 100 -22.34 20.83 18.55
N ILE A 101 -22.24 19.90 19.50
CA ILE A 101 -21.12 18.96 19.62
C ILE A 101 -21.04 18.02 18.41
N LYS A 102 -22.20 17.62 17.84
CA LYS A 102 -22.25 16.80 16.63
C LYS A 102 -21.56 17.46 15.44
N LEU A 103 -21.79 18.77 15.25
CA LEU A 103 -21.11 19.53 14.19
C LEU A 103 -19.61 19.60 14.45
N GLU A 104 -19.19 19.92 15.67
CA GLU A 104 -17.77 20.03 16.02
C GLU A 104 -17.01 18.72 15.75
N VAL A 105 -17.60 17.59 16.13
CA VAL A 105 -17.04 16.26 15.89
C VAL A 105 -16.99 15.94 14.40
N ASN A 106 -18.11 16.11 13.68
CA ASN A 106 -18.20 15.80 12.26
C ASN A 106 -17.23 16.66 11.43
N GLU A 107 -17.10 17.94 11.75
CA GLU A 107 -16.18 18.87 11.09
C GLU A 107 -14.72 18.45 11.28
N LYS A 108 -14.29 18.21 12.52
CA LYS A 108 -12.92 17.75 12.82
C LYS A 108 -12.57 16.46 12.07
N ILE A 109 -13.48 15.47 12.11
CA ILE A 109 -13.30 14.19 11.43
C ILE A 109 -13.18 14.38 9.92
N LEU A 110 -14.13 15.07 9.30
CA LEU A 110 -14.17 15.23 7.86
C LEU A 110 -13.01 16.10 7.36
N ASP A 111 -12.64 17.17 8.07
CA ASP A 111 -11.47 17.99 7.73
C ASP A 111 -10.17 17.16 7.76
N SER A 112 -9.99 16.32 8.80
CA SER A 112 -8.82 15.44 8.90
C SER A 112 -8.78 14.42 7.75
N CYS A 113 -9.92 13.83 7.39
CA CYS A 113 -10.05 12.89 6.27
C CYS A 113 -9.80 13.56 4.91
N THR A 114 -10.29 14.80 4.71
CA THR A 114 -10.02 15.59 3.51
C THR A 114 -8.52 15.87 3.37
N ASN A 115 -7.83 16.22 4.46
CA ASN A 115 -6.39 16.43 4.45
C ASN A 115 -5.60 15.15 4.12
N LEU A 116 -6.01 13.99 4.68
CA LEU A 116 -5.43 12.70 4.34
C LEU A 116 -5.62 12.37 2.85
N MET A 117 -6.83 12.52 2.31
CA MET A 117 -7.10 12.27 0.90
C MET A 117 -6.30 13.20 -0.03
N ARG A 118 -6.11 14.46 0.36
CA ARG A 118 -5.26 15.42 -0.38
C ARG A 118 -3.80 14.96 -0.42
N ALA A 119 -3.26 14.50 0.70
CA ALA A 119 -1.90 13.98 0.78
C ALA A 119 -1.74 12.70 -0.08
N ILE A 120 -2.74 11.83 -0.08
CA ILE A 120 -2.76 10.60 -0.90
C ILE A 120 -2.81 10.94 -2.39
N ARG A 121 -3.64 11.90 -2.78
CA ARG A 121 -3.69 12.39 -4.17
C ARG A 121 -2.34 12.94 -4.63
N GLU A 122 -1.65 13.68 -3.77
CA GLU A 122 -0.31 14.16 -4.08
C GLU A 122 0.69 12.99 -4.23
N LEU A 123 0.67 12.03 -3.30
CA LEU A 123 1.52 10.84 -3.36
C LEU A 123 1.33 10.07 -4.67
N VAL A 124 0.08 9.80 -5.04
CA VAL A 124 -0.25 9.08 -6.27
C VAL A 124 0.22 9.84 -7.50
N LYS A 125 0.02 11.17 -7.53
CA LYS A 125 0.58 12.01 -8.59
C LYS A 125 2.11 11.90 -8.69
N LYS A 126 2.84 11.94 -7.57
CA LYS A 126 4.30 11.76 -7.57
C LYS A 126 4.71 10.36 -8.00
N SER A 127 3.92 9.35 -7.62
CA SER A 127 4.12 7.95 -8.00
C SER A 127 4.01 7.77 -9.51
N ARG A 128 2.99 8.35 -10.14
CA ARG A 128 2.79 8.34 -11.60
C ARG A 128 3.92 9.04 -12.34
N LEU A 129 4.39 10.19 -11.84
CA LEU A 129 5.54 10.89 -12.42
C LEU A 129 6.81 10.03 -12.38
N LEU A 130 7.05 9.33 -11.26
CA LEU A 130 8.19 8.43 -11.14
C LEU A 130 8.06 7.23 -12.10
N GLN A 131 6.88 6.61 -12.20
CA GLN A 131 6.64 5.50 -13.13
C GLN A 131 6.85 5.94 -14.58
N ALA A 132 6.35 7.12 -14.96
CA ALA A 132 6.55 7.69 -16.30
C ALA A 132 8.03 7.96 -16.59
N GLU A 133 8.79 8.47 -15.61
CA GLU A 133 10.25 8.65 -15.72
C GLU A 133 10.96 7.31 -15.96
N ILE A 134 10.64 6.28 -15.17
CA ILE A 134 11.22 4.93 -15.29
C ILE A 134 10.96 4.36 -16.68
N VAL A 135 9.71 4.44 -17.17
CA VAL A 135 9.34 3.94 -18.49
C VAL A 135 10.07 4.73 -19.58
N LEU A 136 10.14 6.05 -19.48
CA LEU A 136 10.81 6.90 -20.46
C LEU A 136 12.31 6.56 -20.58
N GLN A 137 12.97 6.34 -19.44
CA GLN A 137 14.39 5.98 -19.40
C GLN A 137 14.66 4.53 -19.82
N GLY A 138 13.74 3.60 -19.48
CA GLY A 138 13.95 2.17 -19.65
C GLY A 138 13.40 1.57 -20.95
N LYS A 139 12.45 2.22 -21.62
CA LYS A 139 11.80 1.65 -22.83
C LYS A 139 12.70 1.65 -24.07
N GLY A 140 13.69 2.54 -24.14
CA GLY A 140 14.50 2.73 -25.35
C GLY A 140 13.62 3.06 -26.56
N THR A 141 13.72 2.25 -27.62
CA THR A 141 12.89 2.39 -28.83
C THR A 141 11.52 1.70 -28.73
N ALA A 142 11.25 0.96 -27.65
CA ALA A 142 9.99 0.26 -27.45
C ALA A 142 8.86 1.21 -26.98
N SER A 143 7.63 0.74 -27.11
CA SER A 143 6.44 1.35 -26.52
C SER A 143 6.41 1.18 -25.00
N ALA A 144 5.57 1.97 -24.31
CA ALA A 144 5.36 1.82 -22.87
C ALA A 144 4.74 0.45 -22.53
N THR A 145 3.75 0.02 -23.32
CA THR A 145 3.10 -1.30 -23.17
C THR A 145 4.11 -2.45 -23.26
N GLU A 146 5.01 -2.42 -24.24
CA GLU A 146 6.07 -3.43 -24.36
C GLU A 146 7.05 -3.38 -23.18
N PHE A 147 7.38 -2.20 -22.67
CA PHE A 147 8.21 -2.05 -21.48
C PHE A 147 7.55 -2.70 -20.25
N TYR A 148 6.25 -2.45 -20.03
CA TYR A 148 5.50 -3.07 -18.95
C TYR A 148 5.38 -4.59 -19.10
N LYS A 149 5.16 -5.10 -20.32
CA LYS A 149 5.17 -6.55 -20.61
C LYS A 149 6.52 -7.19 -20.29
N ARG A 150 7.63 -6.58 -20.74
CA ARG A 150 9.00 -7.06 -20.44
C ARG A 150 9.36 -7.01 -18.95
N ASN A 151 8.69 -6.15 -18.18
CA ASN A 151 8.89 -6.02 -16.73
C ASN A 151 7.64 -6.50 -15.97
N HIS A 152 7.02 -7.61 -16.41
CA HIS A 152 5.71 -8.07 -15.92
C HIS A 152 5.60 -8.14 -14.38
N GLN A 153 6.58 -8.73 -13.67
CA GLN A 153 6.55 -8.80 -12.19
C GLN A 153 6.48 -7.42 -11.51
N TRP A 154 7.18 -6.43 -12.07
CA TRP A 154 7.12 -5.06 -11.57
C TRP A 154 5.75 -4.44 -11.87
N THR A 155 5.23 -4.66 -13.08
CA THR A 155 3.91 -4.18 -13.50
C THR A 155 2.79 -4.78 -12.65
N GLU A 156 2.83 -6.08 -12.35
CA GLU A 156 1.88 -6.75 -11.45
C GLU A 156 1.92 -6.16 -10.04
N GLY A 157 3.12 -5.86 -9.53
CA GLY A 157 3.29 -5.17 -8.25
C GLY A 157 2.66 -3.76 -8.24
N LEU A 158 2.78 -3.02 -9.34
CA LEU A 158 2.14 -1.72 -9.49
C LEU A 158 0.61 -1.83 -9.54
N ILE A 159 0.07 -2.75 -10.34
CA ILE A 159 -1.37 -3.00 -10.49
C ILE A 159 -1.97 -3.39 -9.13
N SER A 160 -1.33 -4.34 -8.44
CA SER A 160 -1.80 -4.80 -7.13
C SER A 160 -1.83 -3.67 -6.10
N ALA A 161 -0.77 -2.87 -6.03
CA ALA A 161 -0.71 -1.73 -5.13
C ALA A 161 -1.74 -0.65 -5.48
N ALA A 162 -1.93 -0.35 -6.77
CA ALA A 162 -2.92 0.62 -7.23
C ALA A 162 -4.35 0.22 -6.85
N LYS A 163 -4.68 -1.06 -7.07
CA LYS A 163 -5.97 -1.63 -6.69
C LYS A 163 -6.21 -1.54 -5.18
N ALA A 164 -5.20 -1.87 -4.36
CA ALA A 164 -5.28 -1.76 -2.91
C ALA A 164 -5.54 -0.32 -2.46
N VAL A 165 -4.86 0.67 -3.05
CA VAL A 165 -5.09 2.09 -2.75
C VAL A 165 -6.51 2.53 -3.13
N GLY A 166 -7.00 2.13 -4.31
CA GLY A 166 -8.36 2.44 -4.75
C GLY A 166 -9.44 1.85 -3.84
N MET A 167 -9.24 0.62 -3.36
CA MET A 167 -10.12 0.00 -2.35
C MET A 167 -10.05 0.72 -1.00
N GLY A 168 -8.84 1.06 -0.55
CA GLY A 168 -8.62 1.81 0.68
C GLY A 168 -9.32 3.17 0.68
N ALA A 169 -9.31 3.89 -0.46
CA ALA A 169 -10.02 5.16 -0.62
C ALA A 169 -11.55 5.01 -0.42
N LYS A 170 -12.14 3.97 -1.02
CA LYS A 170 -13.57 3.66 -0.86
C LYS A 170 -13.90 3.23 0.56
N PHE A 171 -13.00 2.49 1.20
CA PHE A 171 -13.19 2.05 2.58
C PHE A 171 -13.13 3.22 3.56
N LEU A 172 -12.15 4.13 3.41
CA LEU A 172 -12.06 5.36 4.19
C LEU A 172 -13.31 6.23 4.03
N LEU A 173 -13.77 6.45 2.80
CA LEU A 173 -15.01 7.19 2.53
C LEU A 173 -16.20 6.58 3.25
N THR A 174 -16.35 5.25 3.16
CA THR A 174 -17.47 4.52 3.78
C THR A 174 -17.42 4.61 5.31
N ALA A 175 -16.23 4.50 5.90
CA ALA A 175 -16.05 4.65 7.34
C ALA A 175 -16.37 6.07 7.80
N ALA A 176 -15.93 7.09 7.07
CA ALA A 176 -16.22 8.49 7.36
C ALA A 176 -17.73 8.79 7.27
N ASP A 177 -18.41 8.33 6.21
CA ASP A 177 -19.87 8.50 6.04
C ASP A 177 -20.64 7.89 7.21
N LYS A 178 -20.29 6.66 7.62
CA LYS A 178 -20.94 6.00 8.76
C LYS A 178 -20.74 6.77 10.07
N VAL A 179 -19.52 7.24 10.34
CA VAL A 179 -19.23 8.03 11.55
C VAL A 179 -20.06 9.31 11.58
N VAL A 180 -20.11 10.06 10.46
CA VAL A 180 -20.87 11.31 10.35
C VAL A 180 -22.37 11.12 10.56
N ARG A 181 -22.90 9.97 10.12
CA ARG A 181 -24.30 9.58 10.29
C ARG A 181 -24.61 9.04 11.69
N GLY A 182 -23.60 8.83 12.55
CA GLY A 182 -23.75 8.20 13.86
C GLY A 182 -24.02 6.69 13.81
N GLU A 183 -23.86 6.07 12.63
CA GLU A 183 -24.03 4.62 12.42
C GLU A 183 -22.68 3.86 12.48
N GLY A 184 -21.57 4.60 12.55
CA GLY A 184 -20.20 4.11 12.48
C GLY A 184 -19.44 4.24 13.79
N LYS A 185 -18.34 3.48 13.88
CA LYS A 185 -17.41 3.51 15.01
C LYS A 185 -16.14 4.29 14.66
N PHE A 186 -15.65 5.11 15.57
CA PHE A 186 -14.40 5.87 15.36
C PHE A 186 -13.19 4.95 15.12
N GLU A 187 -13.17 3.76 15.71
CA GLU A 187 -12.13 2.76 15.49
C GLU A 187 -12.14 2.22 14.06
N GLN A 188 -13.31 2.08 13.42
CA GLN A 188 -13.38 1.68 12.02
C GLN A 188 -12.77 2.74 11.11
N LEU A 189 -12.99 4.02 11.41
CA LEU A 189 -12.37 5.13 10.69
C LEU A 189 -10.84 5.13 10.89
N MET A 190 -10.37 4.87 12.11
CA MET A 190 -8.93 4.74 12.40
C MET A 190 -8.29 3.62 11.59
N VAL A 191 -8.92 2.43 11.57
CA VAL A 191 -8.44 1.28 10.81
C VAL A 191 -8.42 1.59 9.31
N ALA A 192 -9.49 2.17 8.77
CA ALA A 192 -9.55 2.55 7.36
C ALA A 192 -8.45 3.54 6.97
N SER A 193 -8.15 4.50 7.86
CA SER A 193 -7.07 5.48 7.66
C SER A 193 -5.67 4.87 7.67
N GLN A 194 -5.45 3.84 8.49
CA GLN A 194 -4.19 3.10 8.55
C GLN A 194 -4.04 2.16 7.35
N GLU A 195 -5.12 1.51 6.92
CA GLU A 195 -5.13 0.58 5.79
C GLU A 195 -4.81 1.28 4.47
N ILE A 196 -5.43 2.43 4.21
CA ILE A 196 -5.11 3.23 3.03
C ILE A 196 -3.66 3.75 3.07
N ALA A 197 -3.16 4.15 4.25
CA ALA A 197 -1.76 4.56 4.41
C ALA A 197 -0.79 3.41 4.11
N ALA A 198 -1.06 2.21 4.63
CA ALA A 198 -0.28 1.01 4.33
C ALA A 198 -0.29 0.67 2.83
N SER A 199 -1.46 0.77 2.19
CA SER A 199 -1.62 0.57 0.75
C SER A 199 -0.80 1.58 -0.07
N THR A 200 -0.80 2.85 0.35
CA THR A 200 0.05 3.87 -0.30
C THR A 200 1.54 3.63 -0.09
N ALA A 201 1.94 3.08 1.07
CA ALA A 201 3.33 2.69 1.30
C ALA A 201 3.74 1.52 0.40
N GLN A 202 2.86 0.55 0.18
CA GLN A 202 3.08 -0.52 -0.81
C GLN A 202 3.25 0.05 -2.22
N LEU A 203 2.44 1.04 -2.62
CA LEU A 203 2.59 1.72 -3.91
C LEU A 203 3.95 2.43 -4.05
N VAL A 204 4.43 3.06 -2.98
CA VAL A 204 5.77 3.68 -2.95
C VAL A 204 6.86 2.62 -3.12
N VAL A 205 6.73 1.49 -2.43
CA VAL A 205 7.67 0.36 -2.54
C VAL A 205 7.67 -0.23 -3.95
N ALA A 206 6.51 -0.46 -4.55
CA ALA A 206 6.40 -0.94 -5.92
C ALA A 206 7.01 0.05 -6.93
N SER A 207 6.77 1.35 -6.74
CA SER A 207 7.25 2.40 -7.66
C SER A 207 8.75 2.64 -7.59
N ARG A 208 9.41 2.36 -6.46
CA ARG A 208 10.86 2.54 -6.30
C ARG A 208 11.72 1.39 -6.83
N VAL A 209 11.15 0.21 -7.14
CA VAL A 209 11.92 -1.00 -7.53
C VAL A 209 12.83 -0.74 -8.74
N LYS A 210 12.32 0.01 -9.72
CA LYS A 210 13.01 0.34 -10.96
C LYS A 210 13.49 1.80 -11.02
N ALA A 211 13.39 2.54 -9.91
CA ALA A 211 13.75 3.95 -9.86
C ALA A 211 15.26 4.16 -9.69
N GLU A 212 15.79 5.18 -10.36
CA GLU A 212 17.16 5.65 -10.14
C GLU A 212 17.32 6.26 -8.75
N ARG A 213 18.44 5.95 -8.07
CA ARG A 213 18.67 6.33 -6.67
C ARG A 213 18.68 7.84 -6.44
N ASN A 214 19.10 8.61 -7.44
CA ASN A 214 19.18 10.07 -7.39
C ASN A 214 18.01 10.77 -8.12
N SER A 215 16.94 10.04 -8.40
CA SER A 215 15.75 10.61 -9.05
C SER A 215 15.10 11.69 -8.19
N ALA A 216 14.88 12.87 -8.78
CA ALA A 216 14.13 13.95 -8.14
C ALA A 216 12.68 13.53 -7.86
N ASN A 217 12.08 12.73 -8.75
CA ASN A 217 10.75 12.18 -8.59
C ASN A 217 10.67 11.18 -7.44
N LEU A 218 11.69 10.34 -7.24
CA LEU A 218 11.78 9.45 -6.07
C LEU A 218 11.88 10.25 -4.75
N GLY A 219 12.66 11.33 -4.75
CA GLY A 219 12.74 12.24 -3.61
C GLY A 219 11.39 12.93 -3.30
N ALA A 220 10.68 13.36 -4.35
CA ALA A 220 9.34 13.94 -4.21
C ALA A 220 8.30 12.93 -3.70
N LEU A 221 8.30 11.71 -4.23
CA LEU A 221 7.43 10.62 -3.77
C LEU A 221 7.68 10.29 -2.29
N SER A 222 8.95 10.25 -1.89
CA SER A 222 9.32 9.99 -0.49
C SER A 222 8.81 11.09 0.46
N ARG A 223 8.81 12.35 0.03
CA ARG A 223 8.22 13.45 0.82
C ARG A 223 6.71 13.34 0.91
N ALA A 224 6.03 13.05 -0.21
CA ALA A 224 4.58 12.85 -0.23
C ALA A 224 4.15 11.68 0.66
N SER A 225 4.92 10.58 0.66
CA SER A 225 4.71 9.43 1.56
C SER A 225 4.75 9.81 3.03
N LYS A 226 5.72 10.65 3.45
CA LYS A 226 5.75 11.19 4.82
C LYS A 226 4.52 12.04 5.13
N GLY A 227 4.06 12.84 4.17
CA GLY A 227 2.84 13.64 4.30
C GLY A 227 1.60 12.78 4.57
N VAL A 228 1.46 11.65 3.87
CA VAL A 228 0.38 10.68 4.13
C VAL A 228 0.49 10.12 5.54
N THR A 229 1.67 9.67 5.97
CA THR A 229 1.86 9.16 7.34
C THR A 229 1.48 10.18 8.42
N GLN A 230 1.86 11.45 8.23
CA GLN A 230 1.50 12.53 9.14
C GLN A 230 -0.01 12.76 9.17
N ALA A 231 -0.66 12.86 8.01
CA ALA A 231 -2.10 13.06 7.91
C ALA A 231 -2.89 11.90 8.52
N THR A 232 -2.44 10.65 8.33
CA THR A 232 -3.03 9.47 8.99
C THR A 232 -2.92 9.56 10.51
N GLY A 233 -1.78 10.01 11.03
CA GLY A 233 -1.61 10.26 12.46
C GLY A 233 -2.59 11.30 13.00
N VAL A 234 -2.85 12.36 12.24
CA VAL A 234 -3.84 13.39 12.59
C VAL A 234 -5.26 12.81 12.60
N VAL A 235 -5.65 12.00 11.61
CA VAL A 235 -6.98 11.36 11.62
C VAL A 235 -7.12 10.45 12.84
N VAL A 236 -6.11 9.65 13.16
CA VAL A 236 -6.16 8.77 14.34
C VAL A 236 -6.28 9.56 15.65
N ALA A 237 -5.52 10.63 15.81
CA ALA A 237 -5.60 11.49 16.99
C ALA A 237 -6.97 12.18 17.09
N THR A 238 -7.49 12.67 15.97
CA THR A 238 -8.78 13.35 15.88
C THR A 238 -9.91 12.39 16.21
N SER A 239 -9.91 11.18 15.65
CA SER A 239 -10.91 10.14 15.94
C SER A 239 -10.97 9.77 17.42
N LYS A 240 -9.81 9.69 18.10
CA LYS A 240 -9.77 9.44 19.55
C LYS A 240 -10.38 10.58 20.35
N SER A 241 -9.93 11.80 20.08
CA SER A 241 -10.46 12.99 20.78
C SER A 241 -11.95 13.18 20.54
N CYS A 242 -12.44 12.90 19.34
CA CYS A 242 -13.87 12.94 19.02
C CYS A 242 -14.65 11.83 19.73
N SER A 243 -14.10 10.63 19.89
CA SER A 243 -14.74 9.55 20.66
C SER A 243 -14.92 9.96 22.12
N GLU A 244 -13.85 10.47 22.75
CA GLU A 244 -13.86 10.96 24.14
C GLU A 244 -14.90 12.08 24.32
N MET A 245 -14.94 13.06 23.40
CA MET A 245 -15.90 14.15 23.45
C MET A 245 -17.36 13.70 23.36
N VAL A 246 -17.65 12.68 22.53
CA VAL A 246 -19.00 12.12 22.40
C VAL A 246 -19.39 11.33 23.65
N GLU A 247 -18.45 10.60 24.25
CA GLU A 247 -18.67 9.86 25.50
C GLU A 247 -18.94 10.80 26.69
N GLU A 248 -18.13 11.84 26.88
CA GLU A 248 -18.30 12.84 27.96
C GLU A 248 -19.58 13.67 27.82
N SER A 249 -20.09 13.84 26.60
CA SER A 249 -21.33 14.60 26.33
C SER A 249 -22.60 13.75 26.46
N GLY A 250 -22.44 12.42 26.55
CA GLY A 250 -23.54 11.47 26.74
C GLY A 250 -23.86 11.18 28.21
N GLU A 251 -23.02 11.65 29.14
CA GLU A 251 -23.25 11.68 30.60
C GLU A 251 -23.97 12.98 31.03
#